data_AF-A0AAV4HKZ9-F1
#
_entry.id   AF-A0AAV4HKZ9-F1
#
_cell.length_a   1.000
_cell.length_b   1.000
_cell.length_c   1.000
_cell.angle_alpha   90.00
_cell.angle_beta   90.00
_cell.angle_gamma   90.00
#
_symmetry.space_group_name_H-M   'P 1'
#
loop_
_entity.id
_entity.type
_entity.pdbx_description
1 polymer ?
#
loop_
_entity_poly.entity_id
_entity_poly.type
_entity_poly.pdbx_seq_one_letter_code
_entity_poly.pdbx_strand_id
1 'polypeptide(L)'
;MKRKILGIKIKDKIPCKNIRQQTHIKDVVLFAERQKWNWAGHVAKVSDNRWTKRATEWQPRIGKRSRGRQPLRWSDSIAKVKGRL
;
A
#
# COMPACT_ATOMS: atom_id res chain seq x y z
N MET A 1 -10.91 14.07 -9.98
CA MET A 1 -11.69 14.03 -8.71
C MET A 1 -11.43 15.26 -7.84
N LYS A 2 -10.23 15.45 -7.25
CA LYS A 2 -9.93 16.58 -6.33
C LYS A 2 -10.28 17.98 -6.88
N ARG A 3 -10.03 18.22 -8.17
CA ARG A 3 -10.44 19.46 -8.86
C ARG A 3 -11.95 19.68 -8.89
N LYS A 4 -12.74 18.63 -9.20
CA LYS A 4 -14.21 18.71 -9.22
C LYS A 4 -14.78 19.07 -7.83
N ILE A 5 -14.19 18.53 -6.77
CA ILE A 5 -14.61 18.81 -5.37
C ILE A 5 -14.49 20.31 -5.06
N LEU A 6 -13.46 20.98 -5.58
CA LEU A 6 -13.22 22.41 -5.39
C LEU A 6 -13.78 23.30 -6.53
N GLY A 7 -14.49 22.73 -7.50
CA GLY A 7 -14.98 23.47 -8.67
C GLY A 7 -13.90 24.00 -9.63
N ILE A 8 -12.64 23.57 -9.49
CA ILE A 8 -11.49 24.09 -10.25
C ILE A 8 -11.47 23.50 -11.67
N LYS A 9 -11.36 24.36 -12.67
CA LYS A 9 -11.22 24.02 -14.09
C LYS A 9 -9.74 23.93 -14.49
N ILE A 10 -9.46 23.28 -15.63
CA ILE A 10 -8.08 23.19 -16.17
C ILE A 10 -7.53 24.57 -16.52
N LYS A 11 -8.41 25.49 -16.96
CA LYS A 11 -8.06 26.86 -17.35
C LYS A 11 -7.50 27.70 -16.20
N ASP A 12 -7.85 27.37 -14.96
CA ASP A 12 -7.40 28.11 -13.77
C ASP A 12 -5.90 27.90 -13.50
N LYS A 13 -5.26 26.94 -14.20
CA LYS A 13 -3.82 26.64 -14.12
C LYS A 13 -3.29 26.44 -12.69
N ILE A 14 -4.17 26.09 -11.75
CA ILE A 14 -3.80 25.87 -10.35
C ILE A 14 -2.96 24.58 -10.24
N PRO A 15 -1.78 24.65 -9.60
CA PRO A 15 -0.90 23.50 -9.45
C PRO A 15 -1.50 22.45 -8.52
N CYS A 16 -1.20 21.18 -8.80
CA CYS A 16 -1.71 20.03 -8.04
C CYS A 16 -1.31 20.07 -6.56
N LYS A 17 -0.18 20.70 -6.20
CA LYS A 17 0.28 20.86 -4.82
C LYS A 17 -0.72 21.67 -3.99
N ASN A 18 -1.19 22.80 -4.52
CA ASN A 18 -2.16 23.67 -3.84
C ASN A 18 -3.51 22.95 -3.68
N ILE A 19 -3.97 22.25 -4.73
CA ILE A 19 -5.20 21.45 -4.68
C ILE A 19 -5.10 20.35 -3.60
N ARG A 20 -3.93 19.71 -3.46
CA ARG A 20 -3.70 18.70 -2.41
C ARG A 20 -3.70 19.31 -1.01
N GLN A 21 -3.08 20.47 -0.81
CA GLN A 21 -3.07 21.17 0.48
C GLN A 21 -4.50 21.58 0.88
N GLN A 22 -5.25 22.18 -0.05
CA GLN A 22 -6.59 22.71 0.22
C GLN A 22 -7.64 21.63 0.47
N THR A 23 -7.51 20.45 -0.14
CA THR A 23 -8.48 19.37 0.06
C THR A 23 -8.30 18.61 1.38
N HIS A 24 -7.15 18.72 2.05
CA HIS A 24 -6.79 17.91 3.24
C HIS A 24 -7.03 16.39 3.11
N ILE A 25 -7.29 15.90 1.90
CA ILE A 25 -7.53 14.49 1.62
C ILE A 25 -6.19 13.79 1.82
N LYS A 26 -6.14 12.88 2.79
CA LYS A 26 -4.98 12.02 3.07
C LYS A 26 -4.44 11.42 1.78
N ASP A 27 -3.12 11.32 1.70
CA ASP A 27 -2.50 10.66 0.56
C ASP A 27 -3.01 9.22 0.50
N VAL A 28 -3.61 8.86 -0.65
CA VAL A 28 -4.18 7.53 -0.88
C VAL A 28 -3.12 6.46 -0.75
N VAL A 29 -1.87 6.79 -1.12
CA VAL A 29 -0.73 5.87 -0.98
C VAL A 29 -0.48 5.57 0.50
N LEU A 30 -0.38 6.60 1.34
CA LEU A 30 -0.16 6.44 2.78
C LEU A 30 -1.34 5.73 3.46
N PHE A 31 -2.57 6.03 3.04
CA PHE A 31 -3.75 5.33 3.54
C PHE A 31 -3.72 3.84 3.18
N ALA A 32 -3.43 3.52 1.92
CA ALA A 32 -3.30 2.15 1.47
C ALA A 32 -2.19 1.42 2.24
N GLU A 33 -1.01 2.02 2.39
CA GLU A 33 0.10 1.46 3.19
C GLU A 33 -0.33 1.16 4.62
N ARG A 34 -0.98 2.11 5.31
CA ARG A 34 -1.50 1.89 6.67
C ARG A 34 -2.48 0.73 6.75
N GLN A 35 -3.41 0.63 5.79
CA GLN A 35 -4.36 -0.48 5.75
C GLN A 35 -3.67 -1.82 5.52
N LYS A 36 -2.63 -1.86 4.66
CA LYS A 36 -1.81 -3.06 4.49
C LYS A 36 -1.13 -3.48 5.78
N TRP A 37 -0.60 -2.53 6.56
CA TRP A 37 0.02 -2.78 7.87
C TRP A 37 -0.97 -3.31 8.90
N ASN A 38 -2.15 -2.69 9.00
CA ASN A 38 -3.20 -3.14 9.89
C ASN A 38 -3.61 -4.59 9.58
N TRP A 39 -3.75 -4.91 8.28
CA TRP A 39 -4.04 -6.28 7.85
C TRP A 39 -2.90 -7.25 8.20
N ALA A 40 -1.65 -6.89 7.94
CA ALA A 40 -0.50 -7.73 8.28
C ALA A 40 -0.43 -8.03 9.79
N GLY A 41 -0.65 -7.02 10.63
CA GLY A 41 -0.73 -7.19 12.09
C GLY A 41 -1.91 -8.05 12.52
N HIS A 42 -3.05 -7.95 11.85
CA HIS A 42 -4.19 -8.83 12.09
C HIS A 42 -3.85 -10.29 11.76
N VAL A 43 -3.33 -10.56 10.56
CA VAL A 43 -2.95 -11.92 10.13
C VAL A 43 -1.87 -12.52 11.03
N ALA A 44 -0.89 -11.72 11.49
CA ALA A 44 0.16 -12.20 12.39
C ALA A 44 -0.36 -12.67 13.77
N LYS A 45 -1.49 -12.12 14.23
CA LYS A 45 -2.15 -12.52 15.48
C LYS A 45 -3.04 -13.75 15.31
N VAL A 46 -3.35 -14.16 14.09
CA VAL A 46 -4.14 -15.38 13.83
C VAL A 46 -3.26 -16.61 14.02
N SER A 47 -3.53 -17.36 15.09
CA SER A 47 -2.87 -18.63 15.41
C SER A 47 -3.33 -19.78 14.50
N ASP A 48 -4.56 -19.72 14.01
CA ASP A 48 -5.20 -20.80 13.25
C ASP A 48 -4.65 -20.93 11.82
N ASN A 49 -4.73 -22.14 11.25
CA ASN A 49 -4.31 -22.45 9.88
C ASN A 49 -5.36 -22.03 8.81
N ARG A 50 -6.03 -20.89 9.01
CA ARG A 50 -7.07 -20.40 8.11
C ARG A 50 -6.50 -20.03 6.74
N TRP A 51 -7.35 -20.11 5.73
CA TRP A 51 -7.02 -19.72 4.35
C TRP A 51 -6.39 -18.33 4.25
N THR A 52 -6.84 -17.38 5.07
CA THR A 52 -6.31 -16.01 5.13
C THR A 52 -4.80 -15.98 5.39
N LYS A 53 -4.33 -16.75 6.38
CA LYS A 53 -2.91 -16.85 6.72
C LYS A 53 -2.14 -17.59 5.64
N ARG A 54 -2.68 -18.75 5.21
CA ARG A 54 -2.09 -19.58 4.14
C ARG A 54 -1.90 -18.81 2.84
N ALA A 55 -2.88 -18.01 2.42
CA ALA A 55 -2.82 -17.21 1.20
C ALA A 55 -1.86 -16.01 1.33
N THR A 56 -1.84 -15.35 2.50
CA THR A 56 -0.97 -14.18 2.72
C THR A 56 0.51 -14.58 2.82
N GLU A 57 0.81 -15.70 3.47
CA GLU A 57 2.16 -16.25 3.63
C GLU A 57 2.58 -17.15 2.46
N TRP A 58 1.69 -17.39 1.49
CA TRP A 58 1.92 -18.33 0.42
C TRP A 58 3.16 -17.95 -0.40
N GLN A 59 4.07 -18.91 -0.53
CA GLN A 59 5.25 -18.80 -1.37
C GLN A 59 5.41 -20.11 -2.16
N PRO A 60 5.89 -20.06 -3.42
CA PRO A 60 6.22 -21.26 -4.15
C PRO A 60 7.34 -22.00 -3.41
N ARG A 61 7.00 -23.14 -2.79
CA ARG A 61 7.93 -23.96 -2.01
C ARG A 61 8.87 -24.79 -2.89
N ILE A 62 8.55 -24.90 -4.17
CA ILE A 62 9.26 -25.76 -5.13
C ILE A 62 10.00 -24.86 -6.11
N GLY A 63 11.33 -24.86 -6.03
CA GLY A 63 12.23 -24.17 -6.96
C GLY A 63 12.88 -22.88 -6.43
N LYS A 64 13.93 -22.44 -7.12
CA LYS A 64 14.61 -21.17 -6.87
C LYS A 64 13.90 -20.06 -7.63
N ARG A 65 13.81 -18.85 -7.06
CA ARG A 65 13.26 -17.69 -7.78
C ARG A 65 14.21 -17.24 -8.89
N SER A 66 13.65 -16.70 -9.98
CA SER A 66 14.42 -16.15 -11.10
C SER A 66 15.39 -15.07 -10.64
N ARG A 67 16.58 -14.98 -11.26
CA ARG A 67 17.52 -13.88 -11.04
C ARG A 67 17.03 -12.62 -11.75
N GLY A 68 17.34 -11.44 -11.20
CA GLY A 68 16.95 -10.14 -11.78
C GLY A 68 15.75 -9.49 -11.10
N ARG A 69 14.81 -8.95 -11.89
CA ARG A 69 13.66 -8.16 -11.41
C ARG A 69 12.54 -9.05 -10.89
N GLN A 70 12.77 -9.67 -9.73
CA GLN A 70 11.75 -10.47 -9.07
C GLN A 70 10.54 -9.62 -8.66
N PRO A 71 9.30 -10.15 -8.79
CA PRO A 71 8.12 -9.48 -8.26
C PRO A 71 8.21 -9.34 -6.74
N LEU A 72 7.92 -8.13 -6.23
CA LEU A 72 7.83 -7.84 -4.80
C LEU A 72 6.72 -8.69 -4.17
N ARG A 73 7.06 -9.42 -3.11
CA ARG A 73 6.07 -10.12 -2.29
C ARG A 73 5.36 -9.13 -1.38
N TRP A 74 4.23 -9.57 -0.87
CA TRP A 74 3.55 -8.88 0.22
C TRP A 74 4.48 -8.68 1.43
N SER A 75 5.22 -9.71 1.83
CA SER A 75 6.22 -9.66 2.91
C SER A 75 7.32 -8.63 2.68
N ASP A 76 7.76 -8.46 1.43
CA ASP A 76 8.87 -7.55 1.11
C ASP A 76 8.45 -6.09 1.31
N SER A 77 7.17 -5.78 1.05
CA SER A 77 6.61 -4.45 1.30
C SER A 77 6.57 -4.10 2.79
N ILE A 78 6.36 -5.10 3.65
CA ILE A 78 6.38 -4.97 5.12
C ILE A 78 7.82 -4.81 5.61
N ALA A 79 8.73 -5.64 5.12
CA ALA A 79 10.15 -5.59 5.48
C ALA A 79 10.80 -4.23 5.16
N LYS A 80 10.39 -3.59 4.04
CA LYS A 80 10.90 -2.27 3.64
C LYS A 80 10.63 -1.16 4.65
N VAL A 81 9.55 -1.23 5.42
CA VAL A 81 9.23 -0.20 6.43
C VAL A 81 9.88 -0.51 7.79
N LYS A 82 10.27 -1.77 8.04
CA LYS A 82 10.87 -2.23 9.31
C LYS A 82 12.17 -1.50 9.70
N GLY A 83 12.79 -0.74 8.79
CA GLY A 83 13.97 0.11 9.05
C GLY A 83 13.75 1.62 8.86
N ARG A 84 12.49 2.08 8.83
CA ARG A 84 12.14 3.52 8.74
C ARG A 84 11.67 4.12 10.07
N LEU A 85 11.51 3.29 11.11
CA LEU A 85 11.22 3.71 12.48
C LEU A 85 12.51 3.77 13.27
#